data_AF-A0A6C8G5G9-F1
#
_entry.id   AF-A0A6C8G5G9-F1
#
_cell.length_a   1.000
_cell.length_b   1.000
_cell.length_c   1.000
_cell.angle_alpha   90.00
_cell.angle_beta   90.00
_cell.angle_gamma   90.00
#
_symmetry.space_group_name_H-M   'P 1'
#
loop_
_entity.id
_entity.type
_entity.pdbx_description
1 polymer ?
#
loop_
_entity_poly.entity_id
_entity_poly.type
_entity_poly.pdbx_seq_one_letter_code
_entity_poly.pdbx_strand_id
1 'polypeptide(L)'
;MNICWEILGIEPTTDLECIRQAYLALLPSFHPESDPQGFKRLRQAYEEAQHWAASPAEDVKTEEVGDEHEILLAFRELLASERDRFQPSAWQKFIQQLNQCSMDEIDKLRWQLCDIAMKTETISLSCLALLAQRLNWQPQEAEDDADGEELEAFLETVKRGDAFDLLSLAKLPLVVQDQTDAYFFKLERIWRFYPEHFADALQVQGAWIIPDDKQLHRKLLHWFSAEQWGMAELVDIARRWQAAEPDDEDAHYYLCKQRLLCGEGESLLADLCDFWQRYPSTQADDLLLGWCRQHRPDFFPLAVMAVEARCMADAEYVPGESARTRLLWADILHSGRLSPLGRSFVDSLFYKRKAMAWANSRLSTQGEPETPLLDLYRTAEQVVLEAFPKEKPFFRLLIRLEEGQACPLEALITQALSSKIAMKPGDIRDKKELAEELRLAAEKKLSSEAKTEAPRQAESGGVMKIMKIVGLIALIVCALNRFFHFF
;
A
#
# COMPACT_ATOMS: atom_id res chain seq x y z
N MET A 1 10.25 -45.12 -46.27
CA MET A 1 8.94 -45.57 -46.75
C MET A 1 7.90 -44.76 -46.00
N ASN A 2 7.09 -43.99 -46.72
CA ASN A 2 6.09 -43.11 -46.10
C ASN A 2 4.90 -43.96 -45.62
N ILE A 3 4.67 -43.95 -44.31
CA ILE A 3 3.70 -44.79 -43.60
C ILE A 3 2.26 -44.56 -44.11
N CYS A 4 1.96 -43.38 -44.66
CA CYS A 4 0.66 -43.03 -45.22
C CYS A 4 0.22 -43.93 -46.39
N TRP A 5 1.15 -44.35 -47.26
CA TRP A 5 0.85 -45.22 -48.41
C TRP A 5 0.54 -46.66 -47.99
N GLU A 6 1.22 -47.17 -46.95
CA GLU A 6 0.94 -48.47 -46.36
C GLU A 6 -0.44 -48.51 -45.70
N ILE A 7 -0.85 -47.42 -45.06
CA ILE A 7 -2.18 -47.29 -44.42
C ILE A 7 -3.30 -47.19 -45.47
N LEU A 8 -3.08 -46.47 -46.57
CA LEU A 8 -4.05 -46.36 -47.67
C LEU A 8 -4.05 -47.58 -48.60
N GLY A 9 -3.06 -48.47 -48.51
CA GLY A 9 -2.96 -49.70 -49.30
C GLY A 9 -2.69 -49.47 -50.79
N ILE A 10 -2.10 -48.33 -51.15
CA ILE A 10 -1.80 -47.92 -52.53
C ILE A 10 -0.31 -47.58 -52.68
N GLU A 11 0.22 -47.68 -53.90
CA GLU A 11 1.58 -47.21 -54.19
C GLU A 11 1.63 -45.67 -54.20
N PRO A 12 2.79 -45.04 -53.87
CA PRO A 12 2.94 -43.59 -53.92
C PRO A 12 2.54 -43.00 -55.26
N THR A 13 1.57 -42.08 -55.26
CA THR A 13 1.00 -41.48 -56.47
C THR A 13 0.77 -39.98 -56.29
N THR A 14 0.81 -39.24 -57.39
CA THR A 14 0.43 -37.81 -57.44
C THR A 14 -1.02 -37.60 -57.88
N ASP A 15 -1.77 -38.68 -58.14
CA ASP A 15 -3.17 -38.63 -58.55
C ASP A 15 -4.11 -38.51 -57.33
N LEU A 16 -4.65 -37.30 -57.13
CA LEU A 16 -5.56 -36.98 -56.01
C LEU A 16 -6.86 -37.80 -56.03
N GLU A 17 -7.36 -38.19 -57.21
CA GLU A 17 -8.57 -39.00 -57.31
C GLU A 17 -8.32 -40.45 -56.86
N CYS A 18 -7.14 -40.98 -57.15
CA CYS A 18 -6.71 -42.30 -56.67
C CYS A 18 -6.61 -42.33 -55.13
N ILE A 19 -6.02 -41.30 -54.52
CA ILE A 19 -5.88 -41.15 -53.06
C ILE A 19 -7.25 -41.04 -52.38
N ARG A 20 -8.16 -40.27 -52.99
CA ARG A 20 -9.55 -40.11 -52.50
C ARG A 20 -10.34 -41.41 -52.56
N GLN A 21 -10.21 -42.18 -53.64
CA GLN A 21 -10.90 -43.46 -53.78
C GLN A 21 -10.39 -44.49 -52.77
N ALA A 22 -9.08 -44.56 -52.52
CA ALA A 22 -8.49 -45.44 -51.50
C ALA A 22 -9.01 -45.13 -50.09
N TYR A 23 -9.07 -43.85 -49.72
CA TYR A 23 -9.63 -43.41 -48.44
C TYR A 23 -11.11 -43.77 -48.29
N LEU A 24 -11.93 -43.53 -49.33
CA LEU A 24 -13.36 -43.86 -49.31
C LEU A 24 -13.63 -45.36 -49.23
N ALA A 25 -12.77 -46.20 -49.81
CA ALA A 25 -12.89 -47.65 -49.74
C ALA A 25 -12.62 -48.20 -48.32
N LEU A 26 -11.76 -47.53 -47.55
CA LEU A 26 -11.39 -47.92 -46.18
C LEU A 26 -12.30 -47.34 -45.10
N LEU A 27 -13.03 -46.26 -45.41
CA LEU A 27 -13.95 -45.57 -44.48
C LEU A 27 -15.00 -46.48 -43.81
N PRO A 28 -15.60 -47.49 -44.49
CA PRO A 28 -16.58 -48.40 -43.86
C PRO A 28 -15.96 -49.37 -42.85
N SER A 29 -14.64 -49.59 -42.89
CA SER A 29 -13.95 -50.49 -41.96
C SER A 29 -13.48 -49.77 -40.68
N PHE A 30 -13.37 -48.43 -40.72
CA PHE A 30 -12.91 -47.60 -39.62
C PHE A 30 -13.99 -46.59 -39.21
N HIS A 31 -15.10 -47.08 -38.65
CA HIS A 31 -16.18 -46.22 -38.19
C HIS A 31 -15.81 -45.48 -36.89
N PRO A 32 -16.05 -44.16 -36.79
CA PRO A 32 -15.64 -43.33 -35.64
C PRO A 32 -16.28 -43.74 -34.32
N GLU A 33 -17.42 -44.45 -34.34
CA GLU A 33 -18.08 -44.97 -33.13
C GLU A 33 -17.54 -46.34 -32.67
N SER A 34 -16.88 -47.09 -33.55
CA SER A 34 -16.37 -48.45 -33.26
C SER A 34 -14.85 -48.50 -33.13
N ASP A 35 -14.12 -47.67 -33.86
CA ASP A 35 -12.66 -47.52 -33.78
C ASP A 35 -12.22 -46.05 -33.98
N PRO A 36 -12.28 -45.23 -32.91
CA PRO A 36 -11.87 -43.83 -32.96
C PRO A 36 -10.40 -43.64 -33.32
N GLN A 37 -9.54 -44.58 -32.92
CA GLN A 37 -8.09 -44.47 -33.12
C GLN A 37 -7.70 -44.88 -34.54
N GLY A 38 -8.34 -45.91 -35.09
CA GLY A 38 -8.18 -46.31 -36.49
C GLY A 38 -8.68 -45.26 -37.47
N PHE A 39 -9.82 -44.62 -37.17
CA PHE A 39 -10.32 -43.50 -37.99
C PHE A 39 -9.36 -42.31 -38.00
N LYS A 40 -8.78 -41.94 -36.85
CA LYS A 40 -7.76 -40.87 -36.77
C LYS A 40 -6.53 -41.19 -37.60
N ARG A 41 -6.01 -42.43 -37.55
CA ARG A 41 -4.85 -42.85 -38.35
C ARG A 41 -5.14 -42.84 -39.85
N LEU A 42 -6.32 -43.32 -40.26
CA LEU A 42 -6.73 -43.32 -41.66
C LEU A 42 -6.85 -41.88 -42.21
N ARG A 43 -7.43 -40.97 -41.40
CA ARG A 43 -7.58 -39.56 -41.78
C ARG A 43 -6.23 -38.85 -41.87
N GLN A 44 -5.34 -39.08 -40.92
CA GLN A 44 -3.99 -38.54 -40.95
C GLN A 44 -3.21 -39.04 -42.19
N ALA A 45 -3.32 -40.33 -42.52
CA ALA A 45 -2.68 -40.89 -43.71
C ALA A 45 -3.21 -40.28 -45.03
N TYR A 46 -4.51 -39.98 -45.09
CA TYR A 46 -5.12 -39.30 -46.22
C TYR A 46 -4.61 -37.85 -46.38
N GLU A 47 -4.57 -37.09 -45.29
CA GLU A 47 -4.04 -35.71 -45.27
C GLU A 47 -2.56 -35.66 -45.66
N GLU A 48 -1.74 -36.60 -45.15
CA GLU A 48 -0.32 -36.74 -45.51
C GLU A 48 -0.13 -37.13 -46.99
N ALA A 49 -0.95 -38.04 -47.53
CA ALA A 49 -0.89 -38.44 -48.94
C ALA A 49 -1.32 -37.30 -49.88
N GLN A 50 -2.33 -36.52 -49.50
CA GLN A 50 -2.73 -35.31 -50.24
C GLN A 50 -1.62 -34.26 -50.25
N HIS A 51 -0.96 -34.03 -49.12
CA HIS A 51 0.17 -33.11 -49.03
C HIS A 51 1.34 -33.56 -49.92
N TRP A 52 1.57 -34.87 -50.00
CA TRP A 52 2.61 -35.45 -50.86
C TRP A 52 2.27 -35.32 -52.36
N ALA A 53 1.00 -35.52 -52.74
CA ALA A 53 0.54 -35.37 -54.12
C ALA A 53 0.42 -33.90 -54.57
N ALA A 54 0.12 -32.99 -53.63
CA ALA A 54 0.08 -31.55 -53.86
C ALA A 54 1.49 -30.92 -53.90
N SER A 55 2.54 -31.67 -53.58
CA SER A 55 3.94 -31.29 -53.77
C SER A 55 4.51 -31.97 -55.03
N PRO A 56 4.19 -31.50 -56.26
CA PRO A 56 4.95 -31.91 -57.42
C PRO A 56 6.34 -31.33 -57.23
N ALA A 57 7.32 -32.19 -56.87
CA ALA A 57 8.73 -31.87 -56.71
C ALA A 57 8.93 -30.36 -56.54
N GLU A 58 8.74 -29.88 -55.31
CA GLU A 58 9.37 -28.62 -54.92
C GLU A 58 10.83 -28.84 -55.30
N ASP A 59 11.21 -28.32 -56.48
CA ASP A 59 12.37 -27.46 -56.59
C ASP A 59 12.38 -26.77 -55.26
N VAL A 60 13.28 -27.26 -54.42
CA VAL A 60 13.81 -26.58 -53.28
C VAL A 60 14.23 -25.25 -53.89
N LYS A 61 13.26 -24.32 -53.95
CA LYS A 61 13.37 -23.08 -53.24
C LYS A 61 14.09 -23.51 -51.96
N THR A 62 15.42 -23.46 -52.03
CA THR A 62 16.12 -22.50 -51.19
C THR A 62 15.04 -21.52 -50.79
N GLU A 63 14.55 -21.66 -49.56
CA GLU A 63 14.42 -20.46 -48.77
C GLU A 63 15.66 -19.66 -49.14
N GLU A 64 15.49 -18.80 -50.15
CA GLU A 64 16.22 -17.57 -50.20
C GLU A 64 16.11 -17.16 -48.75
N VAL A 65 17.26 -17.09 -48.08
CA VAL A 65 17.42 -16.23 -46.93
C VAL A 65 16.96 -14.88 -47.46
N GLY A 66 15.64 -14.68 -47.46
CA GLY A 66 14.98 -13.58 -48.11
C GLY A 66 15.35 -12.46 -47.19
N ASP A 67 16.23 -11.59 -47.68
CA ASP A 67 16.72 -10.44 -46.92
C ASP A 67 15.54 -9.86 -46.14
N GLU A 68 15.54 -10.06 -44.81
CA GLU A 68 14.44 -9.62 -43.95
C GLU A 68 14.29 -8.12 -44.23
N HIS A 69 13.07 -7.68 -44.54
CA HIS A 69 12.84 -6.32 -45.03
C HIS A 69 13.50 -5.30 -44.09
N GLU A 70 14.25 -4.33 -44.62
CA GLU A 70 15.13 -3.44 -43.84
C GLU A 70 14.39 -2.76 -42.65
N ILE A 71 13.13 -2.40 -42.85
CA ILE A 71 12.23 -1.88 -41.80
C ILE A 71 12.00 -2.85 -40.64
N LEU A 72 11.82 -4.15 -40.89
CA LEU A 72 11.66 -5.15 -39.83
C LEU A 72 12.94 -5.30 -39.01
N LEU A 73 14.10 -5.30 -39.68
CA LEU A 73 15.41 -5.30 -39.03
C LEU A 73 15.59 -4.05 -38.17
N ALA A 74 15.31 -2.86 -38.71
CA ALA A 74 15.37 -1.60 -37.97
C ALA A 74 14.41 -1.57 -36.77
N PHE A 75 13.23 -2.20 -36.88
CA PHE A 75 12.30 -2.32 -35.76
C PHE A 75 12.84 -3.24 -34.67
N ARG A 76 13.41 -4.40 -35.01
CA ARG A 76 14.04 -5.30 -34.04
C ARG A 76 15.25 -4.63 -33.36
N GLU A 77 16.06 -3.88 -34.10
CA GLU A 77 17.17 -3.11 -33.55
C GLU A 77 16.69 -2.04 -32.57
N LEU A 78 15.60 -1.32 -32.89
CA LEU A 78 14.98 -0.36 -32.00
C LEU A 78 14.52 -1.02 -30.69
N LEU A 79 13.88 -2.20 -30.77
CA LEU A 79 13.40 -2.93 -29.61
C LEU A 79 14.53 -3.55 -28.77
N ALA A 80 15.63 -3.95 -29.40
CA ALA A 80 16.81 -4.48 -28.73
C ALA A 80 17.68 -3.40 -28.06
N SER A 81 17.53 -2.13 -28.46
CA SER A 81 18.26 -1.02 -27.85
C SER A 81 17.81 -0.79 -26.40
N GLU A 82 18.75 -0.87 -25.46
CA GLU A 82 18.52 -0.65 -24.02
C GLU A 82 17.85 0.69 -23.70
N ARG A 83 18.04 1.68 -24.57
CA ARG A 83 17.63 3.06 -24.31
C ARG A 83 16.59 3.57 -25.29
N ASP A 84 16.65 3.16 -26.56
CA ASP A 84 15.80 3.73 -27.60
C ASP A 84 14.40 3.11 -27.60
N ARG A 85 14.26 1.87 -27.12
CA ARG A 85 12.97 1.19 -26.98
C ARG A 85 11.95 1.93 -26.10
N PHE A 86 12.44 2.79 -25.18
CA PHE A 86 11.61 3.62 -24.29
C PHE A 86 11.55 5.11 -24.70
N GLN A 87 12.29 5.53 -25.74
CA GLN A 87 12.36 6.94 -26.14
C GLN A 87 11.37 7.27 -27.24
N PRO A 88 10.38 8.15 -27.00
CA PRO A 88 9.42 8.54 -28.04
C PRO A 88 10.07 9.14 -29.30
N SER A 89 11.21 9.83 -29.14
CA SER A 89 11.96 10.42 -30.25
C SER A 89 12.61 9.38 -31.16
N ALA A 90 13.02 8.22 -30.64
CA ALA A 90 13.57 7.13 -31.44
C ALA A 90 12.47 6.46 -32.26
N TRP A 91 11.30 6.22 -31.65
CA TRP A 91 10.11 5.72 -32.33
C TRP A 91 9.60 6.65 -33.42
N GLN A 92 9.64 7.97 -33.19
CA GLN A 92 9.31 8.95 -34.22
C GLN A 92 10.29 8.90 -35.41
N LYS A 93 11.59 8.70 -35.16
CA LYS A 93 12.59 8.52 -36.23
C LYS A 93 12.32 7.24 -37.03
N PHE A 94 12.00 6.14 -36.35
CA PHE A 94 11.59 4.90 -37.01
C PHE A 94 10.33 5.10 -37.86
N ILE A 95 9.31 5.78 -37.33
CA ILE A 95 8.09 6.13 -38.09
C ILE A 95 8.43 7.01 -39.31
N GLN A 96 9.39 7.92 -39.21
CA GLN A 96 9.85 8.72 -40.35
C GLN A 96 10.54 7.87 -41.42
N GLN A 97 11.28 6.84 -41.05
CA GLN A 97 11.85 5.86 -42.00
C GLN A 97 10.74 5.03 -42.64
N LEU A 98 9.78 4.54 -41.86
CA LEU A 98 8.61 3.81 -42.35
C LEU A 98 7.79 4.64 -43.36
N ASN A 99 7.70 5.97 -43.17
CA ASN A 99 7.02 6.87 -44.10
C ASN A 99 7.72 7.02 -45.47
N GLN A 100 8.96 6.54 -45.62
CA GLN A 100 9.68 6.55 -46.90
C GLN A 100 9.31 5.33 -47.77
N CYS A 101 8.71 4.30 -47.18
CA CYS A 101 8.20 3.14 -47.90
C CYS A 101 6.96 3.50 -48.72
N SER A 102 6.73 2.74 -49.79
CA SER A 102 5.49 2.81 -50.58
C SER A 102 4.29 2.30 -49.78
N MET A 103 3.08 2.68 -50.20
CA MET A 103 1.85 2.23 -49.54
C MET A 103 1.70 0.70 -49.57
N ASP A 104 2.06 0.06 -50.68
CA ASP A 104 1.99 -1.40 -50.84
C ASP A 104 2.97 -2.14 -49.89
N GLU A 105 4.14 -1.54 -49.62
CA GLU A 105 5.08 -2.07 -48.62
C GLU A 105 4.55 -1.90 -47.21
N ILE A 106 3.97 -0.73 -46.89
CA ILE A 106 3.37 -0.47 -45.58
C ILE A 106 2.23 -1.46 -45.29
N ASP A 107 1.38 -1.77 -46.27
CA ASP A 107 0.29 -2.73 -46.11
C ASP A 107 0.80 -4.15 -45.83
N LYS A 108 1.92 -4.56 -46.43
CA LYS A 108 2.57 -5.85 -46.14
C LYS A 108 3.22 -5.87 -44.75
N LEU A 109 3.88 -4.78 -44.37
CA LEU A 109 4.62 -4.67 -43.11
C LEU A 109 3.73 -4.44 -41.90
N ARG A 110 2.53 -3.88 -42.09
CA ARG A 110 1.62 -3.46 -41.01
C ARG A 110 1.38 -4.53 -39.96
N TRP A 111 1.04 -5.74 -40.38
CA TRP A 111 0.72 -6.85 -39.48
C TRP A 111 1.98 -7.58 -39.01
N GLN A 112 3.03 -7.63 -39.83
CA GLN A 112 4.33 -8.18 -39.40
C GLN A 112 4.94 -7.37 -38.24
N LEU A 113 4.85 -6.03 -38.29
CA LEU A 113 5.25 -5.16 -37.18
C LEU A 113 4.36 -5.35 -35.94
N CYS A 114 3.06 -5.62 -36.15
CA CYS A 114 2.13 -5.90 -35.06
C CYS A 114 2.49 -7.22 -34.35
N ASP A 115 2.72 -8.29 -35.12
CA ASP A 115 3.13 -9.59 -34.61
C ASP A 115 4.44 -9.52 -33.82
N ILE A 116 5.42 -8.76 -34.30
CA ILE A 116 6.68 -8.54 -33.58
C ILE A 116 6.40 -7.82 -32.26
N ALA A 117 5.56 -6.77 -32.27
CA ALA A 117 5.24 -6.03 -31.06
C ALA A 117 4.48 -6.88 -30.03
N MET A 118 3.50 -7.70 -30.47
CA MET A 118 2.75 -8.61 -29.59
C MET A 118 3.63 -9.69 -28.95
N LYS A 119 4.66 -10.17 -29.68
CA LYS A 119 5.62 -11.17 -29.20
C LYS A 119 6.74 -10.56 -28.34
N THR A 120 6.81 -9.24 -28.25
CA THR A 120 7.84 -8.55 -27.46
C THR A 120 7.42 -8.49 -26.00
N GLU A 121 8.23 -9.05 -25.11
CA GLU A 121 7.91 -9.11 -23.67
C GLU A 121 7.87 -7.74 -23.01
N THR A 122 8.85 -6.88 -23.32
CA THR A 122 9.05 -5.57 -22.67
C THR A 122 9.12 -4.47 -23.72
N ILE A 123 8.11 -3.61 -23.73
CA ILE A 123 7.93 -2.58 -24.75
C ILE A 123 7.22 -1.38 -24.13
N SER A 124 7.66 -0.16 -24.46
CA SER A 124 6.89 1.03 -24.06
C SER A 124 5.58 1.06 -24.83
N LEU A 125 4.48 0.87 -24.12
CA LEU A 125 3.12 0.97 -24.61
C LEU A 125 2.83 2.39 -25.10
N SER A 126 3.37 3.41 -24.44
CA SER A 126 3.24 4.80 -24.89
C SER A 126 3.93 5.04 -26.23
N CYS A 127 5.11 4.45 -26.45
CA CYS A 127 5.82 4.56 -27.72
C CYS A 127 5.15 3.71 -28.82
N LEU A 128 4.71 2.50 -28.46
CA LEU A 128 3.99 1.60 -29.34
C LEU A 128 2.66 2.20 -29.81
N ALA A 129 1.98 3.00 -28.97
CA ALA A 129 0.77 3.72 -29.36
C ALA A 129 1.00 4.66 -30.55
N LEU A 130 2.20 5.27 -30.68
CA LEU A 130 2.56 6.11 -31.84
C LEU A 130 2.59 5.28 -33.13
N LEU A 131 3.16 4.08 -33.06
CA LEU A 131 3.24 3.17 -34.21
C LEU A 131 1.86 2.59 -34.56
N ALA A 132 1.11 2.15 -33.55
CA ALA A 132 -0.25 1.64 -33.70
C ALA A 132 -1.18 2.67 -34.34
N GLN A 133 -1.09 3.94 -33.92
CA GLN A 133 -1.84 5.04 -34.52
C GLN A 133 -1.44 5.27 -35.97
N ARG A 134 -0.13 5.27 -36.27
CA ARG A 134 0.38 5.49 -37.62
C ARG A 134 -0.03 4.38 -38.60
N LEU A 135 0.00 3.12 -38.15
CA LEU A 135 -0.37 1.95 -38.94
C LEU A 135 -1.88 1.65 -38.89
N ASN A 136 -2.64 2.45 -38.13
CA ASN A 136 -4.08 2.28 -37.91
C ASN A 136 -4.44 0.85 -37.46
N TRP A 137 -3.72 0.26 -36.52
CA TRP A 137 -4.08 -1.07 -35.99
C TRP A 137 -5.48 -1.02 -35.36
N GLN A 138 -6.37 -1.87 -35.88
CA GLN A 138 -7.78 -1.96 -35.47
C GLN A 138 -8.20 -3.43 -35.52
N PRO A 139 -9.05 -3.90 -34.59
CA PRO A 139 -9.68 -5.21 -34.71
C PRO A 139 -10.47 -5.28 -36.02
N GLN A 140 -10.34 -6.37 -36.77
CA GLN A 140 -11.22 -6.62 -37.92
C GLN A 140 -12.58 -7.11 -37.40
N GLU A 141 -13.69 -6.62 -37.97
CA GLU A 141 -15.08 -6.95 -37.58
C GLU A 141 -15.51 -8.39 -37.97
N ALA A 142 -14.59 -9.37 -37.99
CA ALA A 142 -14.93 -10.74 -38.34
C ALA A 142 -15.63 -11.47 -37.18
N GLU A 143 -16.67 -12.26 -37.50
CA GLU A 143 -17.36 -13.13 -36.55
C GLU A 143 -16.44 -14.28 -36.13
N ASP A 144 -16.11 -14.34 -34.83
CA ASP A 144 -15.38 -15.42 -34.14
C ASP A 144 -13.98 -15.77 -34.70
N ASP A 145 -13.05 -14.80 -34.65
CA ASP A 145 -11.61 -15.12 -34.79
C ASP A 145 -10.89 -14.88 -33.45
N ALA A 146 -10.29 -15.93 -32.89
CA ALA A 146 -9.53 -15.86 -31.63
C ALA A 146 -8.35 -14.87 -31.76
N ASP A 147 -7.80 -14.72 -32.96
CA ASP A 147 -6.73 -13.76 -33.26
C ASP A 147 -7.23 -12.30 -33.15
N GLY A 148 -8.53 -12.06 -33.41
CA GLY A 148 -9.18 -10.76 -33.27
C GLY A 148 -9.33 -10.34 -31.81
N GLU A 149 -9.71 -11.28 -30.93
CA GLU A 149 -9.82 -11.02 -29.48
C GLU A 149 -8.45 -10.72 -28.85
N GLU A 150 -7.40 -11.45 -29.26
CA GLU A 150 -6.04 -11.22 -28.78
C GLU A 150 -5.52 -9.83 -29.19
N LEU A 151 -5.74 -9.44 -30.45
CA LEU A 151 -5.40 -8.11 -30.94
C LEU A 151 -6.17 -7.00 -30.21
N GLU A 152 -7.47 -7.19 -29.96
CA GLU A 152 -8.27 -6.21 -29.22
C GLU A 152 -7.75 -6.03 -27.79
N ALA A 153 -7.47 -7.13 -27.08
CA ALA A 153 -6.90 -7.09 -25.73
C ALA A 153 -5.52 -6.42 -25.71
N PHE A 154 -4.69 -6.66 -26.73
CA PHE A 154 -3.39 -6.01 -26.88
C PHE A 154 -3.54 -4.50 -27.12
N LEU A 155 -4.38 -4.08 -28.07
CA LEU A 155 -4.59 -2.66 -28.37
C LEU A 155 -5.22 -1.92 -27.19
N GLU A 156 -6.10 -2.56 -26.42
CA GLU A 156 -6.63 -2.01 -25.18
C GLU A 156 -5.53 -1.84 -24.12
N THR A 157 -4.57 -2.76 -24.05
CA THR A 157 -3.39 -2.63 -23.20
C THR A 157 -2.51 -1.46 -23.65
N VAL A 158 -2.26 -1.30 -24.95
CA VAL A 158 -1.50 -0.17 -25.51
C VAL A 158 -2.18 1.17 -25.20
N LYS A 159 -3.51 1.25 -25.32
CA LYS A 159 -4.29 2.46 -24.99
C LYS A 159 -4.17 2.87 -23.53
N ARG A 160 -4.00 1.92 -22.61
CA ARG A 160 -3.82 2.21 -21.17
C ARG A 160 -2.49 2.87 -20.88
N GLY A 161 -1.47 2.60 -21.70
CA GLY A 161 -0.14 3.14 -21.54
C GLY A 161 0.69 2.40 -20.49
N ASP A 162 1.88 2.93 -20.25
CA ASP A 162 2.88 2.32 -19.39
C ASP A 162 2.48 2.38 -17.90
N ALA A 163 2.92 1.40 -17.11
CA ALA A 163 2.66 1.38 -15.67
C ALA A 163 3.35 2.56 -14.95
N PHE A 164 4.49 3.03 -15.49
CA PHE A 164 5.33 4.13 -15.02
C PHE A 164 6.24 4.62 -16.17
N ASP A 165 6.96 5.74 -15.98
CA ASP A 165 7.93 6.20 -16.97
C ASP A 165 9.13 5.24 -17.11
N LEU A 166 9.14 4.44 -18.18
CA LEU A 166 10.20 3.47 -18.47
C LEU A 166 11.58 4.11 -18.72
N LEU A 167 11.65 5.42 -19.03
CA LEU A 167 12.93 6.13 -19.14
C LEU A 167 13.66 6.22 -17.79
N SER A 168 12.95 6.09 -16.68
CA SER A 168 13.56 6.02 -15.34
C SER A 168 14.49 4.80 -15.18
N LEU A 169 14.31 3.75 -15.99
CA LEU A 169 15.12 2.54 -15.98
C LEU A 169 16.31 2.57 -16.95
N ALA A 170 16.40 3.59 -17.81
CA ALA A 170 17.34 3.64 -18.93
C ALA A 170 18.84 3.55 -18.56
N LYS A 171 19.20 3.71 -17.28
CA LYS A 171 20.57 3.58 -16.76
C LYS A 171 20.90 2.17 -16.24
N LEU A 172 19.91 1.29 -16.16
CA LEU A 172 20.04 -0.04 -15.59
C LEU A 172 20.34 -1.06 -16.68
N PRO A 173 20.96 -2.22 -16.35
CA PRO A 173 21.16 -3.31 -17.31
C PRO A 173 19.83 -3.84 -17.85
N LEU A 174 19.80 -4.28 -19.11
CA LEU A 174 18.59 -4.73 -19.80
C LEU A 174 17.76 -5.76 -19.01
N VAL A 175 18.41 -6.79 -18.46
CA VAL A 175 17.75 -7.81 -17.63
C VAL A 175 16.99 -7.21 -16.43
N VAL A 176 17.55 -6.16 -15.81
CA VAL A 176 16.95 -5.49 -14.66
C VAL A 176 15.80 -4.60 -15.10
N GLN A 177 15.91 -3.95 -16.25
CA GLN A 177 14.82 -3.18 -16.84
C GLN A 177 13.61 -4.09 -17.09
N ASP A 178 13.85 -5.23 -17.74
CA ASP A 178 12.82 -6.19 -18.13
C ASP A 178 12.12 -6.79 -16.91
N GLN A 179 12.90 -7.21 -15.92
CA GLN A 179 12.37 -7.73 -14.67
C GLN A 179 11.52 -6.69 -13.92
N THR A 180 11.94 -5.42 -13.92
CA THR A 180 11.25 -4.33 -13.21
C THR A 180 9.94 -3.97 -13.90
N ASP A 181 9.95 -3.84 -15.23
CA ASP A 181 8.76 -3.57 -16.03
C ASP A 181 7.73 -4.71 -15.88
N ALA A 182 8.15 -5.96 -16.11
CA ALA A 182 7.27 -7.12 -15.99
C ALA A 182 6.63 -7.24 -14.60
N TYR A 183 7.37 -6.89 -13.54
CA TYR A 183 6.85 -6.92 -12.17
C TYR A 183 5.75 -5.89 -11.95
N PHE A 184 5.99 -4.60 -12.25
CA PHE A 184 4.99 -3.56 -12.01
C PHE A 184 3.81 -3.64 -12.97
N PHE A 185 4.04 -4.06 -14.22
CA PHE A 185 2.97 -4.34 -15.17
C PHE A 185 2.04 -5.46 -14.65
N LYS A 186 2.63 -6.54 -14.12
CA LYS A 186 1.86 -7.63 -13.49
C LYS A 186 1.12 -7.16 -12.25
N LEU A 187 1.77 -6.39 -11.36
CA LEU A 187 1.12 -5.85 -10.16
C LEU A 187 -0.08 -4.97 -10.49
N GLU A 188 0.05 -4.05 -11.45
CA GLU A 188 -1.05 -3.18 -11.87
C GLU A 188 -2.23 -3.98 -12.44
N ARG A 189 -1.94 -5.02 -13.22
CA ARG A 189 -2.96 -5.92 -13.76
C ARG A 189 -3.68 -6.69 -12.65
N ILE A 190 -2.94 -7.23 -11.67
CA ILE A 190 -3.54 -7.94 -10.54
C ILE A 190 -4.40 -6.98 -9.71
N TRP A 191 -3.87 -5.81 -9.34
CA TRP A 191 -4.62 -4.80 -8.60
C TRP A 191 -5.96 -4.46 -9.26
N ARG A 192 -5.96 -4.34 -10.59
CA ARG A 192 -7.14 -3.92 -11.35
C ARG A 192 -8.17 -5.01 -11.56
N PHE A 193 -7.74 -6.21 -11.92
CA PHE A 193 -8.64 -7.28 -12.37
C PHE A 193 -8.86 -8.38 -11.34
N TYR A 194 -7.91 -8.53 -10.42
CA TYR A 194 -7.89 -9.61 -9.44
C TYR A 194 -7.36 -9.10 -8.07
N PRO A 195 -7.96 -8.03 -7.50
CA PRO A 195 -7.46 -7.42 -6.27
C PRO A 195 -7.36 -8.41 -5.10
N GLU A 196 -8.20 -9.45 -5.08
CA GLU A 196 -8.14 -10.54 -4.10
C GLU A 196 -6.81 -11.32 -4.11
N HIS A 197 -6.07 -11.31 -5.22
CA HIS A 197 -4.78 -11.96 -5.38
C HIS A 197 -3.59 -11.00 -5.19
N PHE A 198 -3.86 -9.72 -4.87
CA PHE A 198 -2.81 -8.72 -4.77
C PHE A 198 -1.86 -8.98 -3.58
N ALA A 199 -2.41 -9.37 -2.43
CA ALA A 199 -1.61 -9.76 -1.27
C ALA A 199 -0.64 -10.92 -1.58
N ASP A 200 -1.08 -11.91 -2.36
CA ASP A 200 -0.23 -13.04 -2.78
C ASP A 200 0.87 -12.57 -3.74
N ALA A 201 0.56 -11.63 -4.63
CA ALA A 201 1.52 -11.05 -5.56
C ALA A 201 2.66 -10.30 -4.86
N LEU A 202 2.36 -9.65 -3.72
CA LEU A 202 3.36 -8.95 -2.91
C LEU A 202 4.29 -9.88 -2.12
N GLN A 203 3.91 -11.15 -1.93
CA GLN A 203 4.76 -12.12 -1.21
C GLN A 203 5.90 -12.70 -2.06
N VAL A 204 5.94 -12.37 -3.35
CA VAL A 204 7.00 -12.82 -4.25
C VAL A 204 8.33 -12.21 -3.81
N GLN A 205 9.24 -13.06 -3.32
CA GLN A 205 10.57 -12.65 -2.88
C GLN A 205 11.43 -12.21 -4.08
N GLY A 206 12.01 -11.03 -3.98
CA GLY A 206 12.89 -10.48 -5.02
C GLY A 206 13.50 -9.16 -4.57
N ALA A 207 14.62 -8.79 -5.20
CA ALA A 207 15.16 -7.44 -5.09
C ALA A 207 14.49 -6.58 -6.17
N TRP A 208 13.53 -5.75 -5.74
CA TRP A 208 12.77 -4.90 -6.65
C TRP A 208 13.33 -3.48 -6.61
N ILE A 209 13.63 -2.94 -7.79
CA ILE A 209 14.00 -1.53 -7.93
C ILE A 209 12.72 -0.72 -8.00
N ILE A 210 12.60 0.32 -7.18
CA ILE A 210 11.50 1.29 -7.29
C ILE A 210 11.94 2.37 -8.29
N PRO A 211 11.34 2.45 -9.49
CA PRO A 211 11.64 3.47 -10.48
C PRO A 211 11.32 4.86 -9.94
N ASP A 212 12.11 5.87 -10.33
CA ASP A 212 11.87 7.26 -9.93
C ASP A 212 10.74 7.88 -10.76
N ASP A 213 9.51 7.42 -10.50
CA ASP A 213 8.30 7.86 -11.17
C ASP A 213 7.24 8.28 -10.14
N LYS A 214 6.75 9.50 -10.25
CA LYS A 214 5.80 10.06 -9.28
C LYS A 214 4.44 9.34 -9.29
N GLN A 215 3.96 8.88 -10.45
CA GLN A 215 2.67 8.21 -10.55
C GLN A 215 2.75 6.82 -9.93
N LEU A 216 3.84 6.09 -10.19
CA LEU A 216 4.12 4.81 -9.58
C LEU A 216 4.28 4.92 -8.07
N HIS A 217 5.05 5.90 -7.58
CA HIS A 217 5.17 6.16 -6.16
C HIS A 217 3.79 6.33 -5.48
N ARG A 218 2.87 7.07 -6.10
CA ARG A 218 1.49 7.24 -5.60
C ARG A 218 0.70 5.93 -5.65
N LYS A 219 0.81 5.16 -6.75
CA LYS A 219 0.21 3.82 -6.87
C LYS A 219 0.70 2.89 -5.76
N LEU A 220 2.01 2.83 -5.51
CA LEU A 220 2.60 1.98 -4.47
C LEU A 220 2.13 2.40 -3.07
N LEU A 221 2.12 3.69 -2.76
CA LEU A 221 1.59 4.19 -1.50
C LEU A 221 0.13 3.79 -1.31
N HIS A 222 -0.68 3.89 -2.36
CA HIS A 222 -2.07 3.46 -2.34
C HIS A 222 -2.21 1.95 -2.10
N TRP A 223 -1.58 1.13 -2.94
CA TRP A 223 -1.67 -0.33 -2.92
C TRP A 223 -1.23 -0.92 -1.58
N PHE A 224 -0.04 -0.56 -1.10
CA PHE A 224 0.50 -1.10 0.15
C PHE A 224 -0.30 -0.62 1.37
N SER A 225 -0.81 0.62 1.34
CA SER A 225 -1.65 1.14 2.42
C SER A 225 -3.02 0.46 2.49
N ALA A 226 -3.57 0.05 1.34
CA ALA A 226 -4.81 -0.70 1.27
C ALA A 226 -4.64 -2.11 1.88
N GLU A 227 -3.54 -2.80 1.53
CA GLU A 227 -3.16 -4.11 2.07
C GLU A 227 -2.66 -4.09 3.53
N GLN A 228 -2.71 -2.94 4.20
CA GLN A 228 -2.21 -2.75 5.57
C GLN A 228 -0.73 -3.15 5.73
N TRP A 229 0.10 -2.93 4.70
CA TRP A 229 1.52 -3.24 4.72
C TRP A 229 2.36 -1.96 4.77
N GLY A 230 3.16 -1.83 5.83
CA GLY A 230 4.15 -0.75 5.99
C GLY A 230 5.51 -1.10 5.37
N MET A 231 6.07 -0.17 4.59
CA MET A 231 7.41 -0.29 4.01
C MET A 231 8.23 0.98 4.28
N ALA A 232 9.44 0.85 4.81
CA ALA A 232 10.29 1.98 5.18
C ALA A 232 10.67 2.85 3.96
N GLU A 233 10.91 2.22 2.82
CA GLU A 233 11.21 2.86 1.55
C GLU A 233 10.03 3.73 1.06
N LEU A 234 8.79 3.26 1.28
CA LEU A 234 7.59 4.04 0.97
C LEU A 234 7.40 5.23 1.92
N VAL A 235 7.85 5.13 3.19
CA VAL A 235 7.86 6.28 4.11
C VAL A 235 8.76 7.39 3.57
N ASP A 236 9.94 7.06 3.05
CA ASP A 236 10.86 8.04 2.47
C ASP A 236 10.31 8.65 1.17
N ILE A 237 9.60 7.86 0.36
CA ILE A 237 8.87 8.35 -0.81
C ILE A 237 7.74 9.31 -0.41
N ALA A 238 6.90 8.94 0.56
CA ALA A 238 5.82 9.79 1.06
C ALA A 238 6.35 11.08 1.67
N ARG A 239 7.48 11.03 2.40
CA ARG A 239 8.13 12.22 2.95
C ARG A 239 8.59 13.18 1.86
N ARG A 240 9.17 12.65 0.77
CA ARG A 240 9.56 13.47 -0.40
C ARG A 240 8.35 14.08 -1.10
N TRP A 241 7.24 13.35 -1.21
CA TRP A 241 6.01 13.87 -1.77
C TRP A 241 5.43 14.99 -0.90
N GLN A 242 5.30 14.79 0.41
CA GLN A 242 4.83 15.83 1.34
C GLN A 242 5.73 17.06 1.36
N ALA A 243 7.05 16.90 1.23
CA ALA A 243 7.97 18.03 1.15
C ALA A 243 7.82 18.83 -0.16
N ALA A 244 7.48 18.16 -1.26
CA ALA A 244 7.25 18.80 -2.55
C ALA A 244 5.86 19.47 -2.63
N GLU A 245 4.86 18.89 -1.96
CA GLU A 245 3.45 19.30 -1.99
C GLU A 245 2.90 19.42 -0.54
N PRO A 246 3.29 20.45 0.25
CA PRO A 246 2.98 20.50 1.70
C PRO A 246 1.50 20.68 2.06
N ASP A 247 0.69 21.14 1.11
CA ASP A 247 -0.73 21.39 1.31
C ASP A 247 -1.62 20.25 0.79
N ASP A 248 -1.03 19.24 0.15
CA ASP A 248 -1.74 18.09 -0.39
C ASP A 248 -2.17 17.12 0.73
N GLU A 249 -3.47 16.81 0.78
CA GLU A 249 -4.05 15.95 1.83
C GLU A 249 -3.58 14.50 1.67
N ASP A 250 -3.54 13.99 0.43
CA ASP A 250 -3.17 12.60 0.15
C ASP A 250 -1.70 12.34 0.52
N ALA A 251 -0.81 13.26 0.18
CA ALA A 251 0.60 13.20 0.54
C ALA A 251 0.80 13.07 2.06
N HIS A 252 0.05 13.85 2.84
CA HIS A 252 0.12 13.82 4.30
C HIS A 252 -0.51 12.53 4.85
N TYR A 253 -1.66 12.14 4.32
CA TYR A 253 -2.35 10.91 4.67
C TYR A 253 -1.44 9.69 4.48
N TYR A 254 -0.84 9.52 3.30
CA TYR A 254 -0.01 8.35 3.00
C TYR A 254 1.28 8.34 3.80
N LEU A 255 1.86 9.50 4.13
CA LEU A 255 2.99 9.60 5.04
C LEU A 255 2.63 9.09 6.45
N CYS A 256 1.53 9.59 7.01
CA CYS A 256 1.03 9.13 8.32
C CYS A 256 0.68 7.65 8.30
N LYS A 257 0.00 7.18 7.25
CA LYS A 257 -0.43 5.79 7.10
C LYS A 257 0.76 4.83 7.04
N GLN A 258 1.76 5.10 6.21
CA GLN A 258 2.93 4.23 6.10
C GLN A 258 3.77 4.22 7.39
N ARG A 259 3.96 5.38 8.05
CA ARG A 259 4.63 5.45 9.36
C ARG A 259 3.90 4.64 10.44
N LEU A 260 2.57 4.72 10.46
CA LEU A 260 1.74 3.91 11.36
C LEU A 260 1.88 2.41 11.06
N LEU A 261 1.82 2.01 9.80
CA LEU A 261 1.95 0.61 9.41
C LEU A 261 3.35 0.04 9.68
N CYS A 262 4.39 0.87 9.62
CA CYS A 262 5.75 0.53 10.04
C CYS A 262 5.91 0.47 11.57
N GLY A 263 4.86 0.75 12.35
CA GLY A 263 4.87 0.67 13.81
C GLY A 263 5.58 1.84 14.50
N GLU A 264 5.66 3.01 13.86
CA GLU A 264 6.25 4.19 14.47
C GLU A 264 5.43 4.66 15.70
N GLY A 265 6.10 4.72 16.86
CA GLY A 265 5.47 5.02 18.14
C GLY A 265 5.23 6.52 18.38
N GLU A 266 5.75 7.02 19.51
CA GLU A 266 5.46 8.37 20.02
C GLU A 266 5.87 9.52 19.09
N SER A 267 6.87 9.32 18.23
CA SER A 267 7.31 10.35 17.27
C SER A 267 6.27 10.67 16.19
N LEU A 268 5.33 9.76 15.93
CA LEU A 268 4.25 9.95 14.96
C LEU A 268 3.05 10.70 15.52
N LEU A 269 2.90 10.76 16.85
CA LEU A 269 1.68 11.25 17.50
C LEU A 269 1.35 12.71 17.16
N ALA A 270 2.37 13.58 17.14
CA ALA A 270 2.16 14.99 16.82
C ALA A 270 1.61 15.16 15.39
N ASP A 271 2.23 14.50 14.42
CA ASP A 271 1.80 14.56 13.01
C ASP A 271 0.38 13.99 12.81
N LEU A 272 0.01 12.92 13.54
CA LEU A 272 -1.36 12.38 13.51
C LEU A 272 -2.38 13.36 14.06
N CYS A 273 -2.08 14.03 15.18
CA CYS A 273 -2.96 15.04 15.75
C CYS A 273 -3.11 16.24 14.81
N ASP A 274 -2.01 16.71 14.22
CA ASP A 274 -2.00 17.82 13.27
C ASP A 274 -2.79 17.47 12.01
N PHE A 275 -2.59 16.27 11.44
CA PHE A 275 -3.38 15.77 10.30
C PHE A 275 -4.87 15.71 10.64
N TRP A 276 -5.23 15.14 11.80
CA TRP A 276 -6.63 15.00 12.23
C TRP A 276 -7.34 16.33 12.43
N GLN A 277 -6.62 17.37 12.87
CA GLN A 277 -7.15 18.72 13.00
C GLN A 277 -7.27 19.44 11.65
N ARG A 278 -6.27 19.27 10.77
CA ARG A 278 -6.21 19.97 9.48
C ARG A 278 -7.15 19.39 8.43
N TYR A 279 -7.32 18.07 8.42
CA TYR A 279 -8.12 17.34 7.43
C TYR A 279 -9.15 16.42 8.13
N PRO A 280 -10.29 16.95 8.59
CA PRO A 280 -11.31 16.15 9.25
C PRO A 280 -11.98 15.14 8.30
N SER A 281 -11.54 13.88 8.36
CA SER A 281 -12.08 12.79 7.54
C SER A 281 -12.15 11.47 8.31
N THR A 282 -12.87 10.48 7.75
CA THR A 282 -12.89 9.11 8.28
C THR A 282 -11.51 8.46 8.24
N GLN A 283 -10.71 8.80 7.23
CA GLN A 283 -9.32 8.36 7.11
C GLN A 283 -8.46 8.89 8.27
N ALA A 284 -8.62 10.17 8.62
CA ALA A 284 -7.95 10.74 9.78
C ALA A 284 -8.36 10.05 11.09
N ASP A 285 -9.65 9.73 11.25
CA ASP A 285 -10.14 8.97 12.40
C ASP A 285 -9.45 7.61 12.50
N ASP A 286 -9.39 6.87 11.39
CA ASP A 286 -8.83 5.53 11.36
C ASP A 286 -7.33 5.52 11.65
N LEU A 287 -6.60 6.56 11.22
CA LEU A 287 -5.18 6.74 11.57
C LEU A 287 -4.99 6.97 13.08
N LEU A 288 -5.71 7.93 13.66
CA LEU A 288 -5.59 8.28 15.07
C LEU A 288 -6.01 7.10 15.97
N LEU A 289 -7.15 6.46 15.65
CA LEU A 289 -7.66 5.30 16.37
C LEU A 289 -6.74 4.09 16.19
N GLY A 290 -6.20 3.87 15.00
CA GLY A 290 -5.21 2.83 14.71
C GLY A 290 -3.98 2.97 15.59
N TRP A 291 -3.42 4.18 15.67
CA TRP A 291 -2.28 4.47 16.53
C TRP A 291 -2.60 4.27 18.01
N CYS A 292 -3.73 4.79 18.49
CA CYS A 292 -4.17 4.61 19.88
C CYS A 292 -4.29 3.13 20.23
N ARG A 293 -4.87 2.31 19.35
CA ARG A 293 -5.03 0.86 19.57
C ARG A 293 -3.68 0.13 19.72
N GLN A 294 -2.64 0.60 19.03
CA GLN A 294 -1.31 0.00 19.04
C GLN A 294 -0.45 0.48 20.21
N HIS A 295 -0.41 1.79 20.47
CA HIS A 295 0.57 2.40 21.38
C HIS A 295 -0.02 2.91 22.71
N ARG A 296 -1.27 3.36 22.72
CA ARG A 296 -1.93 3.93 23.90
C ARG A 296 -3.39 3.46 24.02
N PRO A 297 -3.62 2.16 24.32
CA PRO A 297 -4.96 1.58 24.31
C PRO A 297 -5.91 2.28 25.30
N ASP A 298 -5.40 2.77 26.43
CA ASP A 298 -6.21 3.53 27.40
C ASP A 298 -6.67 4.91 26.90
N PHE A 299 -6.12 5.44 25.81
CA PHE A 299 -6.66 6.65 25.19
C PHE A 299 -7.70 6.32 24.10
N PHE A 300 -7.77 5.08 23.63
CA PHE A 300 -8.64 4.68 22.53
C PHE A 300 -10.13 4.95 22.82
N PRO A 301 -10.71 4.58 23.99
CA PRO A 301 -12.12 4.87 24.25
C PRO A 301 -12.45 6.37 24.22
N LEU A 302 -11.54 7.20 24.73
CA LEU A 302 -11.64 8.65 24.76
C LEU A 302 -11.48 9.27 23.36
N ALA A 303 -10.56 8.74 22.55
CA ALA A 303 -10.38 9.16 21.16
C ALA A 303 -11.63 8.83 20.32
N VAL A 304 -12.25 7.67 20.54
CA VAL A 304 -13.53 7.32 19.88
C VAL A 304 -14.62 8.34 20.22
N MET A 305 -14.70 8.80 21.48
CA MET A 305 -15.63 9.89 21.82
C MET A 305 -15.31 11.19 21.09
N ALA A 306 -14.04 11.57 21.01
CA ALA A 306 -13.63 12.78 20.31
C ALA A 306 -14.00 12.73 18.81
N VAL A 307 -13.81 11.56 18.19
CA VAL A 307 -14.25 11.28 16.80
C VAL A 307 -15.76 11.41 16.67
N GLU A 308 -16.53 10.76 17.54
CA GLU A 308 -18.01 10.82 17.50
C GLU A 308 -18.53 12.26 17.72
N ALA A 309 -17.95 12.99 18.67
CA ALA A 309 -18.30 14.37 18.99
C ALA A 309 -18.09 15.32 17.81
N ARG A 310 -17.05 15.08 17.00
CA ARG A 310 -16.76 15.80 15.76
C ARG A 310 -17.78 15.47 14.66
N CYS A 311 -18.13 14.19 14.49
CA CYS A 311 -19.13 13.77 13.50
C CYS A 311 -20.53 14.30 13.80
N MET A 312 -20.85 14.56 15.07
CA MET A 312 -22.18 14.95 15.54
C MET A 312 -22.29 16.46 15.85
N ALA A 313 -21.49 17.31 15.20
CA ALA A 313 -21.42 18.75 15.49
C ALA A 313 -22.78 19.49 15.35
N ASP A 314 -23.66 19.02 14.44
CA ASP A 314 -24.95 19.65 14.11
C ASP A 314 -26.18 18.97 14.74
N ALA A 315 -25.98 17.92 15.56
CA ALA A 315 -27.05 17.15 16.18
C ALA A 315 -26.97 17.16 17.72
N GLU A 316 -28.06 16.77 18.38
CA GLU A 316 -28.05 16.49 19.83
C GLU A 316 -27.08 15.32 20.09
N TYR A 317 -25.85 15.67 20.47
CA TYR A 317 -24.77 14.72 20.68
C TYR A 317 -24.96 14.01 22.01
N VAL A 318 -25.29 12.72 21.94
CA VAL A 318 -25.26 11.82 23.09
C VAL A 318 -24.16 10.77 22.86
N PRO A 319 -23.05 10.81 23.61
CA PRO A 319 -21.97 9.85 23.44
C PRO A 319 -22.44 8.39 23.50
N GLY A 320 -21.93 7.56 22.60
CA GLY A 320 -22.19 6.12 22.61
C GLY A 320 -23.57 5.70 22.08
N GLU A 321 -24.30 6.58 21.40
CA GLU A 321 -25.52 6.20 20.68
C GLU A 321 -25.24 5.59 19.30
N SER A 322 -24.12 5.96 18.68
CA SER A 322 -23.73 5.39 17.39
C SER A 322 -23.37 3.91 17.49
N ALA A 323 -23.91 3.11 16.57
CA ALA A 323 -23.52 1.70 16.42
C ALA A 323 -22.01 1.54 16.15
N ARG A 324 -21.40 2.47 15.38
CA ARG A 324 -19.95 2.48 15.12
C ARG A 324 -19.17 2.64 16.42
N THR A 325 -19.55 3.61 17.25
CA THR A 325 -18.90 3.87 18.55
C THR A 325 -18.96 2.65 19.47
N ARG A 326 -20.14 2.02 19.59
CA ARG A 326 -20.32 0.81 20.41
C ARG A 326 -19.49 -0.35 19.90
N LEU A 327 -19.39 -0.55 18.59
CA LEU A 327 -18.54 -1.58 17.99
C LEU A 327 -17.07 -1.33 18.29
N LEU A 328 -16.58 -0.08 18.17
CA LEU A 328 -15.19 0.27 18.47
C LEU A 328 -14.85 0.07 19.95
N TRP A 329 -15.75 0.46 20.87
CA TRP A 329 -15.55 0.20 22.30
C TRP A 329 -15.60 -1.28 22.65
N ALA A 330 -16.51 -2.04 22.03
CA ALA A 330 -16.55 -3.48 22.22
C ALA A 330 -15.25 -4.12 21.72
N ASP A 331 -14.76 -3.75 20.52
CA ASP A 331 -13.50 -4.25 19.95
C ASP A 331 -12.31 -4.07 20.92
N ILE A 332 -12.09 -2.84 21.41
CA ILE A 332 -10.98 -2.58 22.33
C ILE A 332 -11.16 -3.28 23.69
N LEU A 333 -12.39 -3.44 24.18
CA LEU A 333 -12.67 -4.16 25.42
C LEU A 333 -12.31 -5.65 25.27
N HIS A 334 -12.70 -6.28 24.17
CA HIS A 334 -12.39 -7.69 23.88
C HIS A 334 -10.89 -7.91 23.58
N SER A 335 -10.17 -6.89 23.11
CA SER A 335 -8.72 -6.98 22.89
C SER A 335 -7.91 -7.27 24.15
N GLY A 336 -8.47 -7.01 25.34
CA GLY A 336 -7.81 -7.19 26.63
C GLY A 336 -6.71 -6.16 26.94
N ARG A 337 -6.45 -5.19 26.05
CA ARG A 337 -5.35 -4.21 26.17
C ARG A 337 -5.62 -3.04 27.12
N LEU A 338 -6.89 -2.80 27.47
CA LEU A 338 -7.27 -1.73 28.39
C LEU A 338 -6.83 -2.03 29.83
N SER A 339 -6.34 -0.99 30.51
CA SER A 339 -6.14 -1.01 31.96
C SER A 339 -7.49 -1.16 32.70
N PRO A 340 -7.48 -1.47 34.01
CA PRO A 340 -8.71 -1.50 34.80
C PRO A 340 -9.51 -0.19 34.75
N LEU A 341 -8.83 0.94 34.56
CA LEU A 341 -9.42 2.26 34.42
C LEU A 341 -10.25 2.36 33.12
N GLY A 342 -9.63 2.04 31.98
CA GLY A 342 -10.29 2.07 30.68
C GLY A 342 -11.40 1.05 30.55
N ARG A 343 -11.24 -0.14 31.14
CA ARG A 343 -12.30 -1.16 31.20
C ARG A 343 -13.51 -0.66 31.99
N SER A 344 -13.26 -0.12 33.20
CA SER A 344 -14.33 0.41 34.05
C SER A 344 -15.11 1.52 33.36
N PHE A 345 -14.42 2.38 32.60
CA PHE A 345 -15.07 3.41 31.80
C PHE A 345 -15.95 2.81 30.71
N VAL A 346 -15.41 1.91 29.86
CA VAL A 346 -16.19 1.31 28.77
C VAL A 346 -17.38 0.50 29.30
N ASP A 347 -17.20 -0.25 30.39
CA ASP A 347 -18.27 -1.00 31.05
C ASP A 347 -19.39 -0.07 31.57
N SER A 348 -19.05 1.09 32.13
CA SER A 348 -20.06 2.05 32.61
C SER A 348 -20.93 2.61 31.48
N LEU A 349 -20.41 2.67 30.24
CA LEU A 349 -21.13 3.12 29.05
C LEU A 349 -22.11 2.05 28.53
N PHE A 350 -21.78 0.76 28.65
CA PHE A 350 -22.64 -0.34 28.21
C PHE A 350 -23.74 -0.68 29.21
N TYR A 351 -23.50 -0.56 30.51
CA TYR A 351 -24.42 -1.02 31.55
C TYR A 351 -25.17 0.14 32.26
N LYS A 352 -26.31 0.54 31.70
CA LYS A 352 -27.37 1.43 32.26
C LYS A 352 -26.92 2.82 32.78
N ARG A 353 -27.26 3.86 32.00
CA ARG A 353 -27.23 5.30 32.33
C ARG A 353 -28.05 5.66 33.60
N LYS A 354 -27.48 5.56 34.80
CA LYS A 354 -28.06 6.17 36.02
C LYS A 354 -26.96 6.84 36.83
N ALA A 355 -27.13 8.12 37.19
CA ALA A 355 -26.19 8.90 38.00
C ALA A 355 -25.75 8.22 39.32
N MET A 356 -26.58 7.35 39.91
CA MET A 356 -26.19 6.52 41.07
C MET A 356 -25.06 5.51 40.78
N ALA A 357 -24.91 5.07 39.52
CA ALA A 357 -23.80 4.20 39.13
C ALA A 357 -22.47 4.96 39.09
N TRP A 358 -22.48 6.26 38.74
CA TRP A 358 -21.29 7.12 38.81
C TRP A 358 -20.79 7.26 40.24
N ALA A 359 -21.66 7.56 41.20
CA ALA A 359 -21.28 7.67 42.61
C ALA A 359 -20.69 6.37 43.20
N ASN A 360 -20.93 5.23 42.55
CA ASN A 360 -20.38 3.92 42.90
C ASN A 360 -19.27 3.46 41.93
N SER A 361 -18.95 4.25 40.90
CA SER A 361 -17.91 3.97 39.91
C SER A 361 -16.54 4.05 40.57
N ARG A 362 -15.61 3.20 40.13
CA ARG A 362 -14.20 3.32 40.53
C ARG A 362 -13.63 4.70 40.19
N LEU A 363 -14.17 5.36 39.15
CA LEU A 363 -13.82 6.71 38.74
C LEU A 363 -14.23 7.79 39.76
N SER A 364 -15.29 7.57 40.56
CA SER A 364 -15.71 8.50 41.62
C SER A 364 -15.08 8.22 42.98
N THR A 365 -14.57 6.99 43.21
CA THR A 365 -13.90 6.63 44.46
C THR A 365 -12.51 7.27 44.59
N GLN A 366 -12.21 7.84 45.76
CA GLN A 366 -10.91 8.45 46.09
C GLN A 366 -9.87 7.36 46.43
N GLY A 367 -8.69 7.41 45.83
CA GLY A 367 -7.59 6.48 46.14
C GLY A 367 -6.56 6.26 45.02
N GLU A 368 -6.89 6.56 43.77
CA GLU A 368 -5.93 6.55 42.66
C GLU A 368 -5.15 7.86 42.57
N PRO A 369 -3.85 7.83 42.21
CA PRO A 369 -3.08 9.05 42.01
C PRO A 369 -3.73 9.93 40.93
N GLU A 370 -3.80 11.23 41.18
CA GLU A 370 -4.32 12.19 40.20
C GLU A 370 -3.39 12.20 38.97
N THR A 371 -3.89 11.68 37.86
CA THR A 371 -3.19 11.65 36.57
C THR A 371 -4.05 12.34 35.51
N PRO A 372 -3.45 12.93 34.46
CA PRO A 372 -4.22 13.52 33.37
C PRO A 372 -5.18 12.52 32.73
N LEU A 373 -4.78 11.25 32.61
CA LEU A 373 -5.63 10.19 32.07
C LEU A 373 -6.87 9.92 32.94
N LEU A 374 -6.72 9.88 34.27
CA LEU A 374 -7.85 9.74 35.18
C LEU A 374 -8.79 10.95 35.09
N ASP A 375 -8.25 12.16 34.97
CA ASP A 375 -9.05 13.38 34.78
C ASP A 375 -9.81 13.37 33.45
N LEU A 376 -9.19 12.86 32.37
CA LEU A 376 -9.87 12.66 31.08
C LEU A 376 -11.04 11.69 31.21
N TYR A 377 -10.84 10.54 31.86
CA TYR A 377 -11.91 9.56 32.07
C TYR A 377 -13.06 10.09 32.92
N ARG A 378 -12.76 10.79 34.02
CA ARG A 378 -13.78 11.42 34.87
C ARG A 378 -14.59 12.45 34.10
N THR A 379 -13.90 13.33 33.37
CA THR A 379 -14.54 14.36 32.55
C THR A 379 -15.41 13.72 31.46
N ALA A 380 -14.90 12.70 30.77
CA ALA A 380 -15.63 11.98 29.73
C ALA A 380 -16.89 11.27 30.26
N GLU A 381 -16.79 10.59 31.40
CA GLU A 381 -17.94 9.92 32.03
C GLU A 381 -18.99 10.93 32.48
N GLN A 382 -18.57 12.08 33.03
CA GLN A 382 -19.46 13.18 33.39
C GLN A 382 -20.19 13.78 32.18
N VAL A 383 -19.49 13.95 31.05
CA VAL A 383 -20.08 14.40 29.77
C VAL A 383 -21.13 13.39 29.29
N VAL A 384 -20.85 12.09 29.33
CA VAL A 384 -21.81 11.06 28.90
C VAL A 384 -23.06 11.03 29.78
N LEU A 385 -22.91 11.22 31.09
CA LEU A 385 -24.01 11.12 32.05
C LEU A 385 -24.86 12.39 32.13
N GLU A 386 -24.57 13.41 31.33
CA GLU A 386 -25.13 14.77 31.46
C GLU A 386 -24.98 15.33 32.89
N ALA A 387 -24.03 14.77 33.65
CA ALA A 387 -23.65 15.19 34.99
C ALA A 387 -22.60 16.30 34.85
N PHE A 388 -22.99 17.37 34.12
CA PHE A 388 -22.11 18.40 33.58
C PHE A 388 -21.01 18.83 34.57
N PRO A 389 -19.73 18.72 34.19
CA PRO A 389 -18.61 18.81 35.11
C PRO A 389 -18.34 20.26 35.50
N LYS A 390 -18.53 20.58 36.77
CA LYS A 390 -18.03 21.82 37.39
C LYS A 390 -17.06 21.46 38.51
N GLU A 391 -16.12 20.57 38.19
CA GLU A 391 -15.27 19.94 39.19
C GLU A 391 -13.79 20.05 38.82
N LYS A 392 -12.94 19.90 39.84
CA LYS A 392 -11.49 20.05 39.76
C LYS A 392 -10.82 19.25 38.61
N PRO A 393 -11.22 18.00 38.27
CA PRO A 393 -10.61 17.25 37.16
C PRO A 393 -10.64 17.98 35.82
N PHE A 394 -11.80 18.53 35.43
CA PHE A 394 -11.95 19.25 34.17
C PHE A 394 -11.11 20.53 34.15
N PHE A 395 -11.10 21.29 35.25
CA PHE A 395 -10.30 22.50 35.35
C PHE A 395 -8.79 22.21 35.26
N ARG A 396 -8.30 21.10 35.85
CA ARG A 396 -6.90 20.69 35.70
C ARG A 396 -6.53 20.43 34.24
N LEU A 397 -7.38 19.76 33.48
CA LEU A 397 -7.15 19.53 32.05
C LEU A 397 -7.07 20.85 31.26
N LEU A 398 -7.99 21.78 31.51
CA LEU A 398 -7.98 23.09 30.86
C LEU A 398 -6.73 23.90 31.21
N ILE A 399 -6.30 23.89 32.47
CA ILE A 399 -5.06 24.58 32.90
C ILE A 399 -3.85 23.98 32.20
N ARG A 400 -3.74 22.65 32.16
CA ARG A 400 -2.64 21.96 31.46
C ARG A 400 -2.62 22.26 29.96
N LEU A 401 -3.79 22.36 29.34
CA LEU A 401 -3.94 22.76 27.95
C LEU A 401 -3.45 24.21 27.73
N GLU A 402 -3.88 25.15 28.58
CA GLU A 402 -3.50 26.57 28.51
C GLU A 402 -2.02 26.81 28.79
N GLU A 403 -1.40 25.99 29.66
CA GLU A 403 0.03 26.07 30.00
C GLU A 403 0.94 25.28 29.04
N GLY A 404 0.38 24.63 28.00
CA GLY A 404 1.15 23.84 27.03
C GLY A 404 1.79 22.58 27.63
N GLN A 405 1.26 22.07 28.73
CA GLN A 405 1.76 20.87 29.44
C GLN A 405 1.06 19.58 29.01
N ALA A 406 -0.03 19.69 28.25
CA ALA A 406 -0.76 18.55 27.70
C ALA A 406 -0.01 17.94 26.51
N CYS A 407 0.07 16.61 26.45
CA CYS A 407 0.55 15.94 25.23
C CYS A 407 -0.47 16.13 24.08
N PRO A 408 -0.09 15.98 22.79
CA PRO A 408 -0.98 16.26 21.66
C PRO A 408 -2.34 15.54 21.74
N LEU A 409 -2.33 14.26 22.13
CA LEU A 409 -3.54 13.45 22.28
C LEU A 409 -4.42 13.92 23.45
N GLU A 410 -3.81 14.26 24.59
CA GLU A 410 -4.50 14.83 25.74
C GLU A 410 -5.14 16.17 25.36
N ALA A 411 -4.42 17.04 24.64
CA ALA A 411 -4.91 18.32 24.19
C ALA A 411 -6.12 18.18 23.26
N LEU A 412 -6.04 17.29 22.26
CA LEU A 412 -7.12 17.01 21.31
C LEU A 412 -8.38 16.52 22.04
N ILE A 413 -8.26 15.51 22.92
CA ILE A 413 -9.41 14.99 23.67
C ILE A 413 -9.97 16.05 24.61
N THR A 414 -9.12 16.82 25.29
CA THR A 414 -9.56 17.90 26.20
C THR A 414 -10.35 18.96 25.44
N GLN A 415 -9.90 19.36 24.26
CA GLN A 415 -10.63 20.30 23.40
C GLN A 415 -11.98 19.73 22.95
N ALA A 416 -12.01 18.46 22.53
CA ALA A 416 -13.25 17.81 22.11
C ALA A 416 -14.28 17.76 23.25
N LEU A 417 -13.86 17.37 24.47
CA LEU A 417 -14.73 17.36 25.65
C LEU A 417 -15.16 18.77 26.04
N SER A 418 -14.23 19.74 26.04
CA SER A 418 -14.52 21.13 26.39
C SER A 418 -15.55 21.77 25.46
N SER A 419 -15.57 21.40 24.18
CA SER A 419 -16.55 21.92 23.22
C SER A 419 -18.01 21.60 23.59
N LYS A 420 -18.22 20.59 24.44
CA LYS A 420 -19.55 20.14 24.90
C LYS A 420 -19.93 20.65 26.30
N ILE A 421 -19.04 21.41 26.96
CA ILE A 421 -19.23 21.89 28.32
C ILE A 421 -19.34 23.42 28.31
N ALA A 422 -20.51 23.95 28.66
CA ALA A 422 -20.72 25.39 28.78
C ALA A 422 -20.20 25.93 30.13
N MET A 423 -19.12 26.72 30.10
CA MET A 423 -18.58 27.39 31.30
C MET A 423 -19.39 28.64 31.67
N LYS A 424 -19.83 28.74 32.92
CA LYS A 424 -20.44 29.95 33.50
C LYS A 424 -19.33 30.87 34.07
N PRO A 425 -19.61 32.16 34.32
CA PRO A 425 -18.61 33.08 34.87
C PRO A 425 -17.99 32.64 36.21
N GLY A 426 -18.77 31.96 37.06
CA GLY A 426 -18.27 31.37 38.31
C GLY A 426 -17.23 30.27 38.07
N ASP A 427 -17.45 29.41 37.08
CA ASP A 427 -16.55 28.30 36.74
C ASP A 427 -15.20 28.83 36.24
N ILE A 428 -15.21 29.96 35.52
CA ILE A 428 -13.99 30.64 35.06
C ILE A 428 -13.17 31.15 36.24
N ARG A 429 -13.83 31.70 37.27
CA ARG A 429 -13.16 32.15 38.49
C ARG A 429 -12.58 30.96 39.24
N ASP A 430 -13.38 29.92 39.47
CA ASP A 430 -12.96 28.75 40.23
C ASP A 430 -11.78 28.01 39.53
N LYS A 431 -11.75 27.98 38.19
CA LYS A 431 -10.60 27.51 37.41
C LYS A 431 -9.34 28.37 37.65
N LYS A 432 -9.47 29.70 37.68
CA LYS A 432 -8.35 30.62 37.92
C LYS A 432 -7.79 30.45 39.34
N GLU A 433 -8.66 30.33 40.34
CA GLU A 433 -8.26 30.05 41.72
C GLU A 433 -7.49 28.73 41.81
N LEU A 434 -7.99 27.67 41.15
CA LEU A 434 -7.28 26.40 41.09
C LEU A 434 -5.91 26.50 40.38
N ALA A 435 -5.81 27.30 39.32
CA ALA A 435 -4.54 27.53 38.63
C ALA A 435 -3.50 28.19 39.54
N GLU A 436 -3.92 29.18 40.35
CA GLU A 436 -3.06 29.80 41.35
C GLU A 436 -2.65 28.82 42.46
N GLU A 437 -3.59 28.00 42.96
CA GLU A 437 -3.30 26.95 43.95
C GLU A 437 -2.23 25.97 43.45
N LEU A 438 -2.36 25.50 42.20
CA LEU A 438 -1.42 24.57 41.59
C LEU A 438 -0.04 25.19 41.37
N ARG A 439 0.03 26.46 40.94
CA ARG A 439 1.29 27.20 40.79
C ARG A 439 2.01 27.36 42.13
N LEU A 440 1.30 27.78 43.18
CA LEU A 440 1.86 27.91 44.52
C LEU A 440 2.33 26.56 45.09
N ALA A 441 1.62 25.47 44.79
CA ALA A 441 2.03 24.13 45.18
C ALA A 441 3.31 23.68 44.45
N ALA A 442 3.43 23.96 43.15
CA ALA A 442 4.62 23.67 42.35
C ALA A 442 5.85 24.46 42.85
N GLU A 443 5.70 25.75 43.12
CA GLU A 443 6.75 26.60 43.70
C GLU A 443 7.21 26.10 45.07
N LYS A 444 6.26 25.71 45.94
CA LYS A 444 6.59 25.11 47.23
C LYS A 444 7.39 23.82 47.06
N LYS A 445 6.99 22.95 46.12
CA LYS A 445 7.69 21.69 45.83
C LYS A 445 9.12 21.93 45.34
N LEU A 446 9.30 22.86 44.39
CA LEU A 446 10.63 23.29 43.93
C LEU A 446 11.48 23.88 45.06
N SER A 447 10.88 24.72 45.92
CA SER A 447 11.61 25.31 47.06
C SER A 447 11.98 24.26 48.12
N SER A 448 11.17 23.22 48.30
CA SER A 448 11.48 22.11 49.21
C SER A 448 12.55 21.18 48.66
N GLU A 449 12.52 20.91 47.35
CA GLU A 449 13.53 20.09 46.67
C GLU A 449 14.88 20.83 46.64
N ALA A 450 14.89 22.13 46.32
CA ALA A 450 16.08 22.98 46.39
C ALA A 450 16.67 23.13 47.81
N LYS A 451 15.83 23.11 48.86
CA LYS A 451 16.28 23.07 50.26
C LYS A 451 16.86 21.71 50.66
N THR A 452 16.46 20.64 49.98
CA THR A 452 16.97 19.28 50.23
C THR A 452 18.31 19.04 49.50
N GLU A 453 18.59 19.79 48.43
CA GLU A 453 19.82 19.71 47.63
C GLU A 453 20.88 20.80 47.97
N ALA A 454 20.58 21.78 48.83
CA ALA A 454 21.58 22.72 49.35
C ALA A 454 22.61 21.99 50.25
N PRO A 455 23.91 22.34 50.21
CA PRO A 455 24.99 21.47 50.64
C PRO A 455 24.91 21.19 52.14
N ARG A 456 24.91 19.91 52.52
CA ARG A 456 25.22 19.47 53.88
C ARG A 456 26.62 19.97 54.23
N GLN A 457 26.70 21.15 54.85
CA GLN A 457 27.91 21.61 55.52
C GLN A 457 28.21 20.66 56.68
N ALA A 458 29.36 20.04 56.55
CA ALA A 458 30.17 19.35 57.54
C ALA A 458 29.76 19.58 59.01
N GLU A 459 29.10 18.58 59.60
CA GLU A 459 29.37 18.22 60.98
C GLU A 459 30.40 17.08 60.99
N SER A 460 31.46 17.31 61.75
CA SER A 460 32.65 16.46 61.87
C SER A 460 32.30 15.05 62.36
N GLY A 461 32.42 14.06 61.49
CA GLY A 461 32.25 12.67 61.90
C GLY A 461 32.20 11.66 60.76
N GLY A 462 33.08 11.76 59.75
CA GLY A 462 32.96 10.89 58.57
C GLY A 462 34.18 10.74 57.67
N VAL A 463 35.39 11.09 58.13
CA VAL A 463 36.60 11.04 57.30
C VAL A 463 36.99 9.60 56.90
N MET A 464 36.47 8.57 57.58
CA MET A 464 36.89 7.18 57.35
C MET A 464 36.04 6.40 56.32
N LYS A 465 34.91 6.94 55.82
CA LYS A 465 34.09 6.28 54.79
C LYS A 465 34.38 6.76 53.36
N ILE A 466 34.84 8.01 53.17
CA ILE A 466 35.07 8.59 51.85
C ILE A 466 36.34 8.02 51.18
N MET A 467 37.38 7.67 51.96
CA MET A 467 38.58 7.00 51.40
C MET A 467 38.32 5.60 50.83
N LYS A 468 37.23 4.90 51.24
CA LYS A 468 36.91 3.57 50.70
C LYS A 468 36.17 3.61 49.35
N ILE A 469 35.40 4.68 49.08
CA ILE A 469 34.63 4.81 47.83
C ILE A 469 35.53 5.28 46.68
N VAL A 470 36.46 6.21 46.95
CA VAL A 470 37.42 6.69 45.94
C VAL A 470 38.39 5.58 45.51
N GLY A 471 38.78 4.69 46.44
CA GLY A 471 39.58 3.50 46.11
C GLY A 471 38.86 2.47 45.23
N LEU A 472 37.53 2.35 45.36
CA LEU A 472 36.73 1.41 44.56
C LEU A 472 36.50 1.92 43.13
N ILE A 473 36.31 3.23 42.96
CA ILE A 473 36.14 3.87 41.65
C ILE A 473 37.45 3.84 40.85
N ALA A 474 38.60 4.05 41.50
CA ALA A 474 39.91 3.93 40.84
C ALA A 474 40.19 2.49 40.35
N LEU A 475 39.77 1.46 41.11
CA LEU A 475 39.90 0.05 40.71
C LEU A 475 38.99 -0.33 39.53
N ILE A 476 37.76 0.21 39.49
CA ILE A 476 36.81 -0.05 38.40
C ILE A 476 37.24 0.66 37.10
N VAL A 477 37.78 1.88 37.19
CA VAL A 477 38.31 2.60 36.03
C VAL A 477 39.58 1.91 35.48
N CYS A 478 40.46 1.39 36.34
CA CYS A 478 41.61 0.59 35.87
C CYS A 478 41.22 -0.77 35.27
N ALA A 479 40.11 -1.38 35.70
CA ALA A 479 39.60 -2.63 35.13
C ALA A 479 38.92 -2.42 33.77
N LEU A 480 38.15 -1.34 33.60
CA LEU A 480 37.49 -1.00 32.34
C LEU A 480 38.48 -0.57 31.25
N ASN A 481 39.58 0.11 31.62
CA ASN A 481 40.60 0.51 30.65
C ASN A 481 41.47 -0.65 30.13
N ARG A 482 41.41 -1.83 30.77
CA ARG A 482 42.02 -3.07 30.25
C ARG A 482 41.10 -3.85 29.31
N PHE A 483 39.79 -3.61 29.34
CA PHE A 483 38.82 -4.30 28.48
C PHE A 483 38.70 -3.67 27.09
N PHE A 484 39.04 -2.38 26.94
CA PHE A 484 38.99 -1.66 25.65
C PHE A 484 40.22 -1.84 24.76
N HIS A 485 41.20 -2.66 25.14
CA HIS A 485 42.37 -2.97 24.33
C HIS A 485 42.33 -4.35 23.67
N PHE A 486 41.16 -5.00 23.58
CA PHE A 486 41.01 -6.33 22.95
C PHE A 486 39.77 -6.49 22.04
N PHE A 487 39.21 -5.40 21.53
CA PHE A 487 38.33 -5.41 20.36
C PHE A 487 38.79 -4.40 19.31
#